data_AF-A0A7R9EDJ9-F1
#
_entry.id   AF-A0A7R9EDJ9-F1
#
_cell.length_a   1.000
_cell.length_b   1.000
_cell.length_c   1.000
_cell.angle_alpha   90.00
_cell.angle_beta   90.00
_cell.angle_gamma   90.00
#
_symmetry.space_group_name_H-M   'P 1'
#
loop_
_entity.id
_entity.type
_entity.pdbx_description
1 polymer ?
#
loop_
_entity_poly.entity_id
_entity_poly.type
_entity_poly.pdbx_seq_one_letter_code
_entity_poly.pdbx_strand_id
1 'polypeptide(L)'
;MHLQESVESTTLARWRAAQVGETGKERERRPYLASECRELPKAEKWRMQIIREIAKKVAQIQNAGLGEFRIRDLNDEINKLLREKGHWEAQIRELGGPDYAKVGPRMLDHEGKEVPGNRGYKYFGAAKELPGVRELFEQEPPPPPRKTRAELMKDIDADYYGYRDDDDGILIPLEQNEERKAIAAVVAEYKRKKELSLQGDIEESKEEEEEDNIYAVAPDVDSDEDESHAVEEALQPRFIAHVPVPSQLEVKEALLRRKKQELLERYASETLQNEAEEAQDLLGVKTTSES
;
A
#
# COMPACT_ATOMS: atom_id res chain seq x y z
N MET A 1 -30.63 35.84 36.30
CA MET A 1 -30.18 36.72 35.20
C MET A 1 -30.36 38.21 35.53
N HIS A 2 -31.53 38.68 36.00
CA HIS A 2 -31.75 40.11 36.33
C HIS A 2 -30.78 40.76 37.34
N LEU A 3 -30.24 39.99 38.31
CA LEU A 3 -29.29 40.53 39.29
C LEU A 3 -27.86 40.70 38.75
N GLN A 4 -27.50 40.05 37.65
CA GLN A 4 -26.16 40.09 37.10
C GLN A 4 -26.02 41.27 36.11
N GLU A 5 -27.06 41.51 35.31
CA GLU A 5 -27.17 42.69 34.43
C GLU A 5 -27.28 44.01 35.22
N SER A 6 -27.89 43.99 36.42
CA SER A 6 -27.98 45.18 37.28
C SER A 6 -26.63 45.57 37.87
N VAL A 7 -25.78 44.58 38.21
CA VAL A 7 -24.42 44.82 38.73
C VAL A 7 -23.50 45.32 37.62
N GLU A 8 -23.61 44.79 36.40
CA GLU A 8 -22.83 45.27 35.25
C GLU A 8 -23.20 46.71 34.82
N SER A 9 -24.43 47.14 35.07
CA SER A 9 -24.91 48.48 34.73
C SER A 9 -24.71 49.54 35.84
N THR A 10 -24.22 49.15 37.02
CA THR A 10 -23.91 50.09 38.11
C THR A 10 -22.79 51.08 37.75
N THR A 11 -22.83 52.27 38.35
CA THR A 11 -21.85 53.34 38.15
C THR A 11 -20.41 52.90 38.44
N LEU A 12 -20.22 52.01 39.43
CA LEU A 12 -18.92 51.45 39.79
C LEU A 12 -18.40 50.46 38.74
N ALA A 13 -19.26 49.61 38.18
CA ALA A 13 -18.87 48.71 37.09
C ALA A 13 -18.52 49.49 35.81
N ARG A 14 -19.29 50.54 35.49
CA ARG A 14 -18.98 51.48 34.40
C ARG A 14 -17.68 52.24 34.64
N TRP A 15 -17.42 52.70 35.86
CA TRP A 15 -16.19 53.41 36.22
C TRP A 15 -14.96 52.50 36.16
N ARG A 16 -15.05 51.26 36.67
CA ARG A 16 -13.99 50.26 36.51
C ARG A 16 -13.75 49.91 35.04
N ALA A 17 -14.81 49.75 34.24
CA ALA A 17 -14.68 49.50 32.81
C ALA A 17 -14.05 50.69 32.08
N ALA A 18 -14.37 51.94 32.46
CA ALA A 18 -13.75 53.14 31.92
C ALA A 18 -12.26 53.26 32.32
N GLN A 19 -11.90 52.96 33.56
CA GLN A 19 -10.52 53.00 34.04
C GLN A 19 -9.66 51.87 33.44
N VAL A 20 -10.25 50.69 33.25
CA VAL A 20 -9.64 49.58 32.49
C VAL A 20 -9.60 49.90 30.99
N GLY A 21 -10.50 50.73 30.47
CA GLY A 21 -10.46 51.24 29.09
C GLY A 21 -9.43 52.37 28.88
N GLU A 22 -9.15 53.18 29.90
CA GLU A 22 -8.08 54.20 29.88
C GLU A 22 -6.69 53.58 29.99
N THR A 23 -6.56 52.47 30.73
CA THR A 23 -5.28 51.74 30.90
C THR A 23 -5.11 50.61 29.90
N GLY A 24 -6.21 50.02 29.43
CA GLY A 24 -6.25 48.99 28.42
C GLY A 24 -6.39 49.63 27.06
N LYS A 25 -5.30 49.60 26.27
CA LYS A 25 -5.28 49.97 24.85
C LYS A 25 -6.63 49.62 24.21
N GLU A 26 -7.31 50.64 23.65
CA GLU A 26 -8.49 50.43 22.81
C GLU A 26 -8.27 49.20 21.94
N ARG A 27 -9.30 48.35 21.79
CA ARG A 27 -9.20 47.13 21.00
C ARG A 27 -8.75 47.51 19.59
N GLU A 28 -7.44 47.43 19.37
CA GLU A 28 -6.81 47.77 18.11
C GLU A 28 -7.55 46.94 17.06
N ARG A 29 -8.08 47.62 16.04
CA ARG A 29 -8.70 46.92 14.92
C ARG A 29 -7.59 46.41 14.02
N ARG A 30 -7.81 45.21 13.47
CA ARG A 30 -6.93 44.67 12.46
C ARG A 30 -6.93 45.61 11.25
N PRO A 31 -5.75 45.99 10.72
CA PRO A 31 -5.66 46.69 9.44
C PRO A 31 -6.32 45.89 8.32
N TYR A 32 -6.84 46.58 7.30
CA TYR A 32 -7.47 45.92 6.16
C TYR A 32 -6.44 45.24 5.26
N LEU A 33 -5.30 45.90 5.02
CA LEU A 33 -4.19 45.38 4.24
C LEU A 33 -3.09 44.84 5.17
N ALA A 34 -2.67 43.60 4.94
CA ALA A 34 -1.58 42.99 5.70
C ALA A 34 -0.23 43.72 5.47
N SER A 35 -0.02 44.26 4.27
CA SER A 35 1.19 44.98 3.87
C SER A 35 1.46 46.26 4.65
N GLU A 36 0.45 46.85 5.29
CA GLU A 36 0.61 48.03 6.15
C GLU A 36 1.33 47.69 7.47
N CYS A 37 1.30 46.42 7.88
CA CYS A 37 1.94 45.97 9.11
C CYS A 37 3.41 45.63 8.87
N ARG A 38 4.32 46.43 9.42
CA ARG A 38 5.78 46.21 9.36
C ARG A 38 6.37 45.47 10.57
N GLU A 39 5.54 45.26 11.60
CA GLU A 39 5.96 44.63 12.86
C GLU A 39 5.58 43.15 12.88
N LEU A 40 6.57 42.26 12.95
CA LEU A 40 6.36 40.81 12.99
C LEU A 40 5.43 40.37 14.15
N PRO A 41 5.61 40.81 15.41
CA PRO A 41 4.75 40.37 16.52
C PRO A 41 3.29 40.81 16.37
N LYS A 42 3.05 41.95 15.71
CA LYS A 42 1.70 42.43 15.42
C LYS A 42 1.04 41.58 14.33
N ALA A 43 1.78 41.23 13.28
CA ALA A 43 1.28 40.36 12.22
C ALA A 43 0.87 38.98 12.76
N GLU A 44 1.67 38.39 13.65
CA GLU A 44 1.34 37.14 14.33
C GLU A 44 0.09 37.26 15.23
N LYS A 45 -0.05 38.36 15.98
CA LYS A 45 -1.25 38.67 16.78
C LYS A 45 -2.50 38.69 15.89
N TRP A 46 -2.44 39.36 14.73
CA TRP A 46 -3.56 39.44 13.80
C TRP A 46 -3.92 38.10 13.18
N ARG A 47 -2.91 37.30 12.78
CA ARG A 47 -3.10 35.93 12.32
C ARG A 47 -3.82 35.09 13.37
N MET A 48 -3.39 35.15 14.64
CA MET A 48 -4.02 34.40 15.73
C MET A 48 -5.45 34.88 16.02
N GLN A 49 -5.74 36.16 15.80
CA GLN A 49 -7.10 36.66 15.88
C GLN A 49 -8.00 36.08 14.77
N ILE A 50 -7.50 36.00 13.53
CA ILE A 50 -8.23 35.37 12.41
C ILE A 50 -8.58 33.93 12.75
N ILE A 51 -7.61 33.17 13.24
CA ILE A 51 -7.80 31.77 13.60
C ILE A 51 -8.90 31.61 14.66
N ARG A 52 -8.93 32.48 15.68
CA ARG A 52 -9.98 32.49 16.70
C ARG A 52 -11.35 32.88 16.14
N GLU A 53 -11.40 33.82 15.20
CA GLU A 53 -12.65 34.19 14.51
C GLU A 53 -13.18 33.03 13.66
N ILE A 54 -12.29 32.34 12.92
CA ILE A 54 -12.64 31.13 12.15
C ILE A 54 -13.17 30.06 13.09
N ALA A 55 -12.47 29.71 14.17
CA ALA A 55 -12.89 28.67 15.10
C ALA A 55 -14.29 28.92 15.68
N LYS A 56 -14.63 30.17 16.00
CA LYS A 56 -15.98 30.56 16.46
C LYS A 56 -17.04 30.33 15.38
N LYS A 57 -16.77 30.69 14.13
CA LYS A 57 -17.73 30.51 13.02
C LYS A 57 -17.87 29.05 12.63
N VAL A 58 -16.79 28.29 12.67
CA VAL A 58 -16.82 26.83 12.46
C VAL A 58 -17.71 26.17 13.50
N ALA A 59 -17.53 26.49 14.79
CA ALA A 59 -18.40 26.01 15.86
C ALA A 59 -19.88 26.39 15.66
N GLN A 60 -20.16 27.56 15.05
CA GLN A 60 -21.52 27.95 14.69
C GLN A 60 -22.09 27.11 13.53
N ILE A 61 -21.30 26.84 12.48
CA ILE A 61 -21.71 26.04 11.31
C ILE A 61 -21.97 24.58 11.67
N GLN A 62 -21.27 24.02 12.66
CA GLN A 62 -21.52 22.63 13.09
C GLN A 62 -22.96 22.43 13.61
N ASN A 63 -23.66 23.49 14.00
CA ASN A 63 -25.07 23.42 14.39
C ASN A 63 -25.96 23.35 13.14
N ALA A 64 -26.36 22.15 12.73
CA ALA A 64 -27.23 21.91 11.56
C ALA A 64 -28.64 22.55 11.66
N GLY A 65 -29.04 22.99 12.85
CA GLY A 65 -30.32 23.71 13.07
C GLY A 65 -30.28 25.19 12.67
N LEU A 66 -29.13 25.71 12.25
CA LEU A 66 -29.03 27.05 11.67
C LEU A 66 -29.60 26.99 10.25
N GLY A 67 -30.56 27.86 9.91
CA GLY A 67 -31.19 27.83 8.59
C GLY A 67 -30.17 27.87 7.43
N GLU A 68 -30.53 27.24 6.31
CA GLU A 68 -29.66 27.01 5.15
C GLU A 68 -28.90 28.28 4.68
N PHE A 69 -29.62 29.40 4.55
CA PHE A 69 -29.04 30.69 4.16
C PHE A 69 -27.95 31.16 5.12
N ARG A 70 -28.18 31.00 6.43
CA ARG A 70 -27.21 31.41 7.45
C ARG A 70 -25.95 30.55 7.40
N ILE A 71 -26.10 29.26 7.10
CA ILE A 71 -24.96 28.35 6.91
C ILE A 71 -24.12 28.78 5.69
N ARG A 72 -24.77 29.17 4.58
CA ARG A 72 -24.07 29.70 3.39
C ARG A 72 -23.27 30.95 3.72
N ASP A 73 -23.90 31.94 4.37
CA ASP A 73 -23.25 33.19 4.75
C ASP A 73 -22.04 32.93 5.67
N LEU A 74 -22.19 32.06 6.66
CA LEU A 74 -21.10 31.69 7.56
C LEU A 74 -19.96 31.00 6.80
N ASN A 75 -20.28 30.15 5.81
CA ASN A 75 -19.27 29.49 5.00
C ASN A 75 -18.48 30.49 4.13
N ASP A 76 -19.16 31.46 3.52
CA ASP A 76 -18.54 32.55 2.77
C ASP A 76 -17.66 33.42 3.67
N GLU A 77 -18.15 33.74 4.85
CA GLU A 77 -17.41 34.50 5.85
C GLU A 77 -16.14 33.76 6.33
N ILE A 78 -16.19 32.43 6.51
CA ILE A 78 -15.01 31.63 6.85
C ILE A 78 -14.02 31.60 5.68
N ASN A 79 -14.49 31.39 4.45
CA ASN A 79 -13.62 31.41 3.28
C ASN A 79 -12.95 32.78 3.09
N LYS A 80 -13.66 33.88 3.39
CA LYS A 80 -13.07 35.22 3.41
C LYS A 80 -11.96 35.33 4.46
N LEU A 81 -12.20 34.89 5.68
CA LEU A 81 -11.20 34.88 6.76
C LEU A 81 -9.99 33.99 6.42
N LEU A 82 -10.18 32.89 5.69
CA LEU A 82 -9.08 32.04 5.25
C LEU A 82 -8.18 32.71 4.21
N ARG A 83 -8.76 33.47 3.28
CA ARG A 83 -7.98 34.28 2.34
C ARG A 83 -7.20 35.36 3.08
N GLU A 84 -7.86 36.06 4.01
CA GLU A 84 -7.20 37.03 4.89
C GLU A 84 -6.05 36.38 5.67
N LYS A 85 -6.26 35.20 6.28
CA LYS A 85 -5.20 34.43 6.95
C LYS A 85 -4.00 34.20 6.02
N GLY A 86 -4.26 33.80 4.77
CA GLY A 86 -3.21 33.61 3.76
C GLY A 86 -2.40 34.88 3.49
N HIS A 87 -3.06 36.05 3.40
CA HIS A 87 -2.37 37.33 3.24
C HIS A 87 -1.49 37.67 4.46
N TRP A 88 -1.99 37.44 5.67
CA TRP A 88 -1.19 37.65 6.89
C TRP A 88 -0.03 36.66 7.02
N GLU A 89 -0.20 35.40 6.61
CA GLU A 89 0.89 34.41 6.57
C GLU A 89 1.95 34.76 5.52
N ALA A 90 1.56 35.29 4.37
CA ALA A 90 2.50 35.81 3.37
C ALA A 90 3.27 37.02 3.89
N GLN A 91 2.60 37.97 4.56
CA GLN A 91 3.24 39.13 5.18
C GLN A 91 4.24 38.71 6.26
N ILE A 92 3.88 37.74 7.11
CA ILE A 92 4.79 37.22 8.14
C ILE A 92 6.05 36.62 7.50
N ARG A 93 5.89 35.87 6.40
CA ARG A 93 7.02 35.34 5.63
C ARG A 93 7.89 36.47 5.08
N GLU A 94 7.30 37.53 4.53
CA GLU A 94 8.02 38.68 3.96
C GLU A 94 8.80 39.46 5.05
N LEU A 95 8.25 39.56 6.26
CA LEU A 95 8.91 40.17 7.42
C LEU A 95 10.00 39.27 8.05
N GLY A 96 10.30 38.11 7.46
CA GLY A 96 11.32 37.17 7.95
C GLY A 96 10.85 36.24 9.07
N GLY A 97 9.53 36.10 9.26
CA GLY A 97 8.93 35.18 10.22
C GLY A 97 8.76 33.73 9.70
N PRO A 98 8.24 32.83 10.55
CA PRO A 98 8.02 31.43 10.18
C PRO A 98 7.03 31.24 9.03
N ASP A 99 7.31 30.28 8.14
CA ASP A 99 6.38 29.90 7.07
C ASP A 99 5.22 29.05 7.60
N TYR A 100 4.16 29.71 8.07
CA TYR A 100 2.97 29.06 8.59
C TYR A 100 2.14 28.31 7.54
N ALA A 101 2.32 28.57 6.23
CA ALA A 101 1.61 27.82 5.20
C ALA A 101 2.17 26.39 5.08
N LYS A 102 3.47 26.22 5.35
CA LYS A 102 4.17 24.93 5.30
C LYS A 102 4.27 24.25 6.67
N VAL A 103 4.55 25.03 7.71
CA VAL A 103 4.85 24.53 9.07
C VAL A 103 3.62 24.53 9.98
N GLY A 104 2.64 25.39 9.69
CA GLY A 104 1.44 25.51 10.52
C GLY A 104 0.61 24.22 10.51
N PRO A 105 0.02 23.81 11.65
CA PRO A 105 -0.91 22.70 11.65
C PRO A 105 -2.07 23.06 10.72
N ARG A 106 -2.40 22.12 9.82
CA ARG A 106 -3.57 22.19 8.92
C ARG A 106 -4.86 21.98 9.73
N MET A 107 -5.07 22.81 10.76
CA MET A 107 -6.15 22.70 11.76
C MET A 107 -7.55 22.67 11.17
N LEU A 108 -7.70 22.98 9.88
CA LEU A 108 -8.98 23.17 9.22
C LEU A 108 -9.24 22.22 8.04
N ASP A 109 -8.28 21.38 7.66
CA ASP A 109 -8.47 20.45 6.53
C ASP A 109 -9.28 19.21 6.94
N HIS A 110 -9.40 18.94 8.25
CA HIS A 110 -10.27 17.87 8.76
C HIS A 110 -11.76 18.23 8.67
N GLU A 111 -12.09 19.52 8.72
CA GLU A 111 -13.49 19.99 8.72
C GLU A 111 -13.89 20.65 7.39
N GLY A 112 -12.94 21.17 6.61
CA GLY A 112 -13.18 21.76 5.30
C GLY A 112 -12.91 20.78 4.17
N LYS A 113 -13.94 20.42 3.39
CA LYS A 113 -13.75 19.63 2.15
C LYS A 113 -13.78 20.59 0.96
N GLU A 114 -12.82 20.43 0.05
CA GLU A 114 -12.79 21.15 -1.23
C GLU A 114 -13.51 20.31 -2.28
N VAL A 115 -14.39 20.94 -3.07
CA VAL A 115 -15.04 20.27 -4.20
C VAL A 115 -13.97 19.99 -5.27
N PRO A 116 -13.82 18.74 -5.74
CA PRO A 116 -12.91 18.42 -6.83
C PRO A 116 -13.17 19.33 -8.05
N GLY A 117 -12.16 20.10 -8.47
CA GLY A 117 -12.24 21.00 -9.62
C GLY A 117 -12.41 22.50 -9.28
N ASN A 118 -12.85 22.86 -8.08
CA ASN A 118 -12.96 24.26 -7.66
C ASN A 118 -11.72 24.71 -6.87
N ARG A 119 -11.04 25.74 -7.38
CA ARG A 119 -9.79 26.25 -6.81
C ARG A 119 -10.03 27.07 -5.53
N GLY A 120 -9.95 26.41 -4.38
CA GLY A 120 -9.70 27.05 -3.09
C GLY A 120 -10.92 27.54 -2.30
N TYR A 121 -12.14 27.16 -2.69
CA TYR A 121 -13.34 27.37 -1.87
C TYR A 121 -13.65 26.11 -1.07
N LYS A 122 -13.77 26.25 0.26
CA LYS A 122 -13.97 25.14 1.19
C LYS A 122 -15.38 25.17 1.76
N TYR A 123 -15.96 24.00 1.99
CA TYR A 123 -17.22 23.85 2.73
C TYR A 123 -16.95 23.20 4.07
N PHE A 124 -17.43 23.83 5.15
CA PHE A 124 -17.21 23.40 6.55
C PHE A 124 -18.48 22.81 7.17
N GLY A 125 -18.35 21.80 8.03
CA GLY A 125 -19.47 21.26 8.84
C GLY A 125 -20.76 21.04 8.06
N ALA A 126 -21.87 21.59 8.57
CA ALA A 126 -23.19 21.50 7.95
C ALA A 126 -23.29 22.16 6.56
N ALA A 127 -22.33 23.02 6.17
CA ALA A 127 -22.29 23.60 4.83
C ALA A 127 -22.05 22.56 3.73
N LYS A 128 -21.52 21.37 4.08
CA LYS A 128 -21.35 20.25 3.15
C LYS A 128 -22.65 19.51 2.84
N GLU A 129 -23.60 19.54 3.79
CA GLU A 129 -24.91 18.87 3.70
C GLU A 129 -25.93 19.73 2.94
N LEU A 130 -25.55 20.94 2.53
CA LEU A 130 -26.44 21.83 1.79
C LEU A 130 -26.89 21.19 0.47
N PRO A 131 -28.19 21.28 0.13
CA PRO A 131 -28.71 20.91 -1.18
C PRO A 131 -27.86 21.50 -2.32
N GLY A 132 -27.46 20.67 -3.29
CA GLY A 132 -26.57 21.02 -4.40
C GLY A 132 -25.07 21.02 -4.09
N VAL A 133 -24.65 21.28 -2.85
CA VAL A 133 -23.24 21.13 -2.43
C VAL A 133 -22.94 19.67 -2.07
N ARG A 134 -23.90 19.02 -1.43
CA ARG A 134 -23.84 17.61 -1.05
C ARG A 134 -23.63 16.69 -2.27
N GLU A 135 -24.35 16.95 -3.35
CA GLU A 135 -24.23 16.22 -4.63
C GLU A 135 -22.83 16.36 -5.25
N LEU A 136 -22.17 17.50 -5.06
CA LEU A 136 -20.78 17.69 -5.52
C LEU A 136 -19.75 16.92 -4.69
N PHE A 137 -20.12 16.50 -3.47
CA PHE A 137 -19.25 15.78 -2.55
C PHE A 137 -19.52 14.28 -2.46
N GLU A 138 -20.74 13.85 -2.77
CA GLU A 138 -21.11 12.47 -3.08
C GLU A 138 -20.43 12.09 -4.40
N GLN A 139 -19.13 11.82 -4.33
CA GLN A 139 -18.43 11.17 -5.43
C GLN A 139 -19.15 9.87 -5.73
N GLU A 140 -19.37 9.60 -7.02
CA GLU A 140 -19.83 8.30 -7.49
C GLU A 140 -18.99 7.21 -6.79
N PRO A 141 -19.65 6.14 -6.30
CA PRO A 141 -18.94 5.07 -5.62
C PRO A 141 -17.76 4.63 -6.50
N PRO A 142 -16.57 4.43 -5.90
CA PRO A 142 -15.40 4.05 -6.68
C PRO A 142 -15.76 2.86 -7.57
N PRO A 143 -15.32 2.85 -8.84
CA PRO A 143 -15.65 1.75 -9.74
C PRO A 143 -15.25 0.43 -9.07
N PRO A 144 -16.06 -0.64 -9.24
CA PRO A 144 -15.76 -1.91 -8.60
C PRO A 144 -14.32 -2.33 -8.92
N PRO A 145 -13.58 -2.87 -7.94
CA PRO A 145 -12.19 -3.25 -8.15
C PRO A 145 -12.11 -4.19 -9.35
N ARG A 146 -11.11 -3.96 -10.21
CA ARG A 146 -10.86 -4.88 -11.34
C ARG A 146 -10.50 -6.25 -10.77
N LYS A 147 -11.03 -7.31 -11.40
CA LYS A 147 -10.68 -8.68 -11.00
C LYS A 147 -9.16 -8.83 -10.92
N THR A 148 -8.67 -9.39 -9.83
CA THR A 148 -7.24 -9.62 -9.65
C THR A 148 -6.78 -10.75 -10.57
N ARG A 149 -5.48 -10.82 -10.88
CA ARG A 149 -4.91 -11.91 -11.68
C ARG A 149 -5.22 -13.28 -11.06
N ALA A 150 -5.23 -13.38 -9.73
CA ALA A 150 -5.59 -14.60 -9.00
C ALA A 150 -7.07 -14.98 -9.20
N GLU A 151 -7.99 -14.01 -9.19
CA GLU A 151 -9.41 -14.26 -9.49
C GLU A 151 -9.62 -14.66 -10.95
N LEU A 152 -8.87 -14.07 -11.88
CA LEU A 152 -8.91 -14.46 -13.30
C LEU A 152 -8.40 -15.90 -13.49
N MET A 153 -7.36 -16.29 -12.76
CA MET A 153 -6.76 -17.63 -12.82
C MET A 153 -7.58 -18.71 -12.14
N LYS A 154 -8.55 -18.34 -11.30
CA LYS A 154 -9.41 -19.28 -10.61
C LYS A 154 -10.39 -19.98 -11.56
N ASP A 155 -10.77 -19.31 -12.64
CA ASP A 155 -11.67 -19.83 -13.67
C ASP A 155 -10.89 -20.50 -14.83
N ILE A 156 -9.56 -20.64 -14.71
CA ILE A 156 -8.69 -21.28 -15.71
C ILE A 156 -8.45 -22.73 -15.27
N ASP A 157 -9.24 -23.63 -15.82
CA ASP A 157 -9.16 -25.07 -15.54
C ASP A 157 -8.17 -25.79 -16.46
N ALA A 158 -7.93 -27.08 -16.20
CA ALA A 158 -7.06 -27.93 -17.03
C ALA A 158 -7.49 -27.95 -18.52
N ASP A 159 -8.79 -27.77 -18.77
CA ASP A 159 -9.39 -27.67 -20.10
C ASP A 159 -8.84 -26.46 -20.89
N TYR A 160 -8.52 -25.35 -20.22
CA TYR A 160 -7.90 -24.18 -20.87
C TYR A 160 -6.50 -24.50 -21.43
N TYR A 161 -5.80 -25.44 -20.82
CA TYR A 161 -4.49 -25.92 -21.26
C TYR A 161 -4.58 -27.15 -22.18
N GLY A 162 -5.79 -27.58 -22.56
CA GLY A 162 -5.98 -28.67 -23.52
C GLY A 162 -5.66 -30.06 -22.96
N TYR A 163 -5.54 -30.23 -21.64
CA TYR A 163 -5.24 -31.54 -21.02
C TYR A 163 -6.34 -32.60 -21.24
N ARG A 164 -7.48 -32.23 -21.82
CA ARG A 164 -8.61 -33.12 -22.11
C ARG A 164 -8.98 -33.20 -23.59
N ASP A 165 -8.25 -32.52 -24.48
CA ASP A 165 -8.54 -32.55 -25.92
C ASP A 165 -8.31 -33.97 -26.52
N ASP A 166 -7.45 -34.77 -25.89
CA ASP A 166 -7.22 -36.17 -26.30
C ASP A 166 -8.31 -37.14 -25.78
N ASP A 167 -9.10 -36.72 -24.79
CA ASP A 167 -10.19 -37.52 -24.18
C ASP A 167 -11.52 -37.39 -24.95
N ASP A 168 -11.55 -36.64 -26.05
CA ASP A 168 -12.72 -36.43 -26.92
C ASP A 168 -13.23 -37.72 -27.59
N GLY A 169 -12.48 -38.83 -27.46
CA GLY A 169 -12.79 -40.13 -28.03
C GLY A 169 -12.60 -40.20 -29.55
N ILE A 170 -12.11 -39.13 -30.18
CA ILE A 170 -11.81 -39.06 -31.61
C ILE A 170 -10.50 -39.79 -31.94
N LEU A 171 -9.53 -39.77 -31.02
CA LEU A 171 -8.20 -40.33 -31.22
C LEU A 171 -8.24 -41.86 -31.40
N ILE A 172 -9.00 -42.57 -30.57
CA ILE A 172 -9.06 -44.05 -30.55
C ILE A 172 -9.51 -44.64 -31.91
N PRO A 173 -10.62 -44.19 -32.55
CA PRO A 173 -11.01 -44.69 -33.87
C PRO A 173 -9.98 -44.39 -34.98
N LEU A 174 -9.27 -43.26 -34.89
CA LEU A 174 -8.24 -42.90 -35.87
C LEU A 174 -7.01 -43.79 -35.73
N GLU A 175 -6.55 -44.02 -34.50
CA GLU A 175 -5.46 -44.94 -34.19
C GLU A 175 -5.77 -46.35 -34.67
N GLN A 176 -6.96 -46.88 -34.37
CA GLN A 176 -7.39 -48.20 -34.85
C GLN A 176 -7.44 -48.31 -36.38
N ASN A 177 -7.71 -47.20 -37.07
CA ASN A 177 -7.71 -47.20 -38.54
C ASN A 177 -6.28 -47.23 -39.10
N GLU A 178 -5.38 -46.43 -38.53
CA GLU A 178 -3.97 -46.42 -38.91
C GLU A 178 -3.25 -47.72 -38.54
N GLU A 179 -3.54 -48.29 -37.36
CA GLU A 179 -3.01 -49.57 -36.92
C GLU A 179 -3.38 -50.69 -37.92
N ARG A 180 -4.65 -50.76 -38.34
CA ARG A 180 -5.07 -51.73 -39.36
C ARG A 180 -4.34 -51.55 -40.69
N LYS A 181 -4.08 -50.31 -41.11
CA LYS A 181 -3.30 -50.04 -42.34
C LYS A 181 -1.85 -50.47 -42.19
N ALA A 182 -1.22 -50.15 -41.05
CA ALA A 182 0.14 -50.54 -40.75
C ALA A 182 0.31 -52.06 -40.72
N ILE A 183 -0.58 -52.76 -40.01
CA ILE A 183 -0.62 -54.23 -39.98
C ILE A 183 -0.80 -54.79 -41.39
N ALA A 184 -1.73 -54.25 -42.18
CA ALA A 184 -1.95 -54.70 -43.55
C ALA A 184 -0.72 -54.50 -44.45
N ALA A 185 0.00 -53.39 -44.30
CA ALA A 185 1.23 -53.12 -45.03
C ALA A 185 2.34 -54.11 -44.65
N VAL A 186 2.60 -54.30 -43.35
CA VAL A 186 3.61 -55.24 -42.84
C VAL A 186 3.29 -56.68 -43.27
N VAL A 187 2.03 -57.09 -43.19
CA VAL A 187 1.60 -58.42 -43.64
C VAL A 187 1.77 -58.60 -45.15
N ALA A 188 1.52 -57.56 -45.95
CA ALA A 188 1.72 -57.61 -47.39
C ALA A 188 3.22 -57.72 -47.75
N GLU A 189 4.09 -56.98 -47.08
CA GLU A 189 5.54 -57.09 -47.24
C GLU A 189 6.05 -58.48 -46.84
N TYR A 190 5.60 -59.01 -45.69
CA TYR A 190 5.93 -60.36 -45.26
C TYR A 190 5.48 -61.42 -46.28
N LYS A 191 4.24 -61.34 -46.79
CA LYS A 191 3.74 -62.24 -47.81
C LYS A 191 4.55 -62.16 -49.10
N ARG A 192 4.93 -60.95 -49.53
CA ARG A 192 5.78 -60.74 -50.71
C ARG A 192 7.17 -61.33 -50.52
N LYS A 193 7.82 -61.11 -49.36
CA LYS A 193 9.12 -61.71 -49.01
C LYS A 193 9.05 -63.24 -49.00
N LYS A 194 7.96 -63.79 -48.46
CA LYS A 194 7.70 -65.24 -48.44
C LYS A 194 7.45 -65.85 -49.82
N GLU A 195 6.69 -65.19 -50.68
CA GLU A 195 6.44 -65.64 -52.06
C GLU A 195 7.70 -65.60 -52.92
N LEU A 196 8.55 -64.57 -52.76
CA LEU A 196 9.86 -64.49 -53.42
C LEU A 196 10.81 -65.60 -52.94
N SER A 197 10.80 -65.92 -51.64
CA SER A 197 11.54 -67.07 -51.09
C SER A 197 11.04 -68.41 -51.66
N LEU A 198 9.74 -68.54 -51.93
CA LEU A 198 9.14 -69.76 -52.50
C LEU A 198 9.34 -69.90 -54.02
N GLN A 199 9.42 -68.79 -54.76
CA GLN A 199 9.64 -68.79 -56.23
C GLN A 199 11.09 -69.01 -56.65
N GLY A 200 12.03 -69.09 -55.70
CA GLY A 200 13.35 -69.70 -55.93
C GLY A 200 14.36 -68.86 -56.70
N ASP A 201 14.37 -67.53 -56.54
CA ASP A 201 15.30 -66.65 -57.26
C ASP A 201 16.05 -65.62 -56.39
N ILE A 202 16.30 -65.95 -55.11
CA ILE A 202 17.29 -65.26 -54.26
C ILE A 202 17.98 -66.31 -53.38
N GLU A 203 19.31 -66.40 -53.47
CA GLU A 203 20.15 -67.14 -52.52
C GLU A 203 19.77 -66.74 -51.10
N GLU A 204 19.48 -67.76 -50.29
CA GLU A 204 19.23 -67.66 -48.86
C GLU A 204 20.46 -67.03 -48.18
N SER A 205 20.53 -65.69 -48.14
CA SER A 205 21.29 -65.01 -47.09
C SER A 205 20.54 -65.33 -45.80
N LYS A 206 20.90 -66.46 -45.21
CA LYS A 206 20.79 -66.69 -43.77
C LYS A 206 21.63 -65.62 -43.07
N GLU A 207 21.18 -64.38 -43.14
CA GLU A 207 21.19 -63.59 -41.93
C GLU A 207 20.13 -64.28 -41.08
N GLU A 208 20.60 -65.19 -40.23
CA GLU A 208 19.97 -65.41 -38.94
C GLU A 208 19.84 -64.00 -38.37
N GLU A 209 18.72 -63.33 -38.65
CA GLU A 209 18.19 -62.30 -37.77
C GLU A 209 18.10 -63.07 -36.45
N GLU A 210 19.13 -62.92 -35.61
CA GLU A 210 19.08 -63.34 -34.21
C GLU A 210 17.72 -62.84 -33.75
N GLU A 211 16.78 -63.76 -33.51
CA GLU A 211 15.49 -63.40 -32.98
C GLU A 211 15.79 -62.77 -31.63
N ASP A 212 15.91 -61.43 -31.61
CA ASP A 212 16.16 -60.66 -30.41
C ASP A 212 15.12 -61.13 -29.42
N ASN A 213 15.59 -61.84 -28.39
CA ASN A 213 14.70 -62.46 -27.44
C ASN A 213 13.94 -61.33 -26.76
N ILE A 214 12.65 -61.17 -27.08
CA ILE A 214 11.80 -60.09 -26.54
C ILE A 214 11.73 -60.17 -24.99
N TYR A 215 12.09 -61.31 -24.41
CA TYR A 215 12.21 -61.51 -22.95
C TYR A 215 13.63 -61.37 -22.41
N ALA A 216 14.62 -60.98 -23.23
CA ALA A 216 15.93 -60.60 -22.74
C ALA A 216 15.79 -59.28 -21.99
N VAL A 217 15.66 -59.37 -20.67
CA VAL A 217 15.91 -58.25 -19.77
C VAL A 217 17.37 -57.89 -19.96
N ALA A 218 17.64 -56.80 -20.69
CA ALA A 218 18.96 -56.19 -20.68
C ALA A 218 19.34 -55.95 -19.21
N PRO A 219 20.54 -56.33 -18.74
CA PRO A 219 20.95 -55.97 -17.40
C PRO A 219 20.94 -54.44 -17.31
N ASP A 220 20.04 -53.93 -16.47
CA ASP A 220 19.96 -52.51 -16.13
C ASP A 220 21.34 -52.06 -15.66
N VAL A 221 22.03 -51.29 -16.51
CA VAL A 221 23.26 -50.57 -16.14
C VAL A 221 22.94 -49.30 -15.33
N ASP A 222 21.69 -49.12 -14.91
CA ASP A 222 21.23 -48.04 -14.02
C ASP A 222 20.39 -48.58 -12.85
N SER A 223 20.82 -49.69 -12.24
CA SER A 223 20.37 -50.04 -10.90
C SER A 223 21.30 -49.42 -9.84
N ASP A 224 21.22 -48.09 -9.70
CA ASP A 224 21.41 -47.41 -8.42
C ASP A 224 20.41 -46.26 -8.34
N GLU A 225 19.23 -46.58 -7.79
CA GLU A 225 18.31 -45.74 -7.00
C GLU A 225 18.36 -44.21 -7.23
N ASP A 226 17.43 -43.68 -8.04
CA ASP A 226 16.31 -42.81 -7.59
C ASP A 226 15.73 -41.96 -8.73
N GLU A 227 14.39 -41.93 -8.78
CA GLU A 227 13.56 -41.16 -9.71
C GLU A 227 13.95 -39.67 -9.83
N SER A 228 14.17 -39.17 -11.04
CA SER A 228 13.35 -38.08 -11.62
C SER A 228 13.79 -37.69 -13.05
N HIS A 229 12.79 -37.69 -13.94
CA HIS A 229 12.81 -37.33 -15.35
C HIS A 229 13.53 -36.00 -15.71
N ALA A 230 14.33 -36.01 -16.78
CA ALA A 230 14.15 -35.13 -17.95
C ALA A 230 15.12 -35.46 -19.09
N VAL A 231 14.55 -35.57 -20.28
CA VAL A 231 15.18 -35.90 -21.56
C VAL A 231 16.18 -34.84 -22.00
N GLU A 232 17.30 -35.29 -22.58
CA GLU A 232 18.35 -34.49 -23.20
C GLU A 232 17.81 -33.69 -24.40
N GLU A 233 17.43 -32.43 -24.16
CA GLU A 233 17.19 -31.46 -25.22
C GLU A 233 18.42 -30.53 -25.36
N ALA A 234 19.10 -30.70 -26.48
CA ALA A 234 19.92 -29.73 -27.20
C ALA A 234 21.11 -29.04 -26.48
N LEU A 235 22.29 -29.36 -27.02
CA LEU A 235 23.59 -28.67 -26.96
C LEU A 235 23.53 -27.12 -26.98
N GLN A 236 23.23 -26.50 -25.85
CA GLN A 236 23.69 -25.15 -25.51
C GLN A 236 24.39 -25.20 -24.14
N PRO A 237 25.60 -24.63 -23.98
CA PRO A 237 26.21 -24.51 -22.67
C PRO A 237 25.40 -23.50 -21.85
N ARG A 238 24.41 -24.00 -21.09
CA ARG A 238 23.71 -23.21 -20.08
C ARG A 238 24.76 -22.77 -19.05
N PHE A 239 24.99 -21.47 -18.95
CA PHE A 239 25.90 -20.89 -17.98
C PHE A 239 25.26 -21.03 -16.58
N ILE A 240 25.52 -22.15 -15.92
CA ILE A 240 25.06 -22.41 -14.55
C ILE A 240 26.07 -21.73 -13.62
N ALA A 241 25.74 -20.52 -13.15
CA ALA A 241 26.46 -19.91 -12.05
C ALA A 241 26.12 -20.69 -10.79
N HIS A 242 26.99 -21.63 -10.40
CA HIS A 242 26.85 -22.38 -9.14
C HIS A 242 27.08 -21.40 -7.98
N VAL A 243 26.02 -20.74 -7.54
CA VAL A 243 26.02 -20.00 -6.29
C VAL A 243 26.11 -21.05 -5.18
N PRO A 244 27.15 -21.04 -4.33
CA PRO A 244 27.22 -21.97 -3.21
C PRO A 244 26.02 -21.73 -2.30
N VAL A 245 25.06 -22.66 -2.34
CA VAL A 245 23.90 -22.65 -1.45
C VAL A 245 24.36 -23.22 -0.12
N PRO A 246 24.30 -22.45 0.97
CA PRO A 246 24.74 -22.91 2.28
C PRO A 246 23.99 -24.18 2.70
N SER A 247 24.69 -25.07 3.39
CA SER A 247 24.08 -26.30 3.91
C SER A 247 23.02 -25.99 4.96
N GLN A 248 22.07 -26.90 5.17
CA GLN A 248 20.99 -26.69 6.15
C GLN A 248 21.52 -26.42 7.58
N LEU A 249 22.70 -26.94 7.91
CA LEU A 249 23.38 -26.68 9.19
C LEU A 249 23.91 -25.25 9.26
N GLU A 250 24.55 -24.76 8.20
CA GLU A 250 25.06 -23.38 8.12
C GLU A 250 23.92 -22.35 8.21
N VAL A 251 22.79 -22.64 7.57
CA VAL A 251 21.58 -21.79 7.67
C VAL A 251 21.06 -21.75 9.11
N LYS A 252 21.00 -22.90 9.79
CA LYS A 252 20.56 -22.98 11.19
C LYS A 252 21.49 -22.19 12.12
N GLU A 253 22.80 -22.32 11.95
CA GLU A 253 23.77 -21.57 12.75
C GLU A 253 23.70 -20.06 12.49
N ALA A 254 23.52 -19.64 11.23
CA ALA A 254 23.35 -18.24 10.88
C ALA A 254 22.07 -17.64 11.49
N LEU A 255 20.97 -18.39 11.47
CA LEU A 255 19.72 -18.00 12.11
C LEU A 255 19.86 -17.89 13.63
N LEU A 256 20.55 -18.84 14.26
CA LEU A 256 20.84 -18.79 15.70
C LEU A 256 21.71 -17.58 16.07
N ARG A 257 22.75 -17.28 15.29
CA ARG A 257 23.60 -16.09 15.50
C ARG A 257 22.80 -14.80 15.37
N ARG A 258 21.96 -14.68 14.33
CA ARG A 258 21.09 -13.51 14.12
C ARG A 258 20.11 -13.34 15.28
N LYS A 259 19.46 -14.41 15.74
CA LYS A 259 18.56 -14.32 16.90
C LYS A 259 19.30 -13.96 18.19
N LYS A 260 20.53 -14.47 18.38
CA LYS A 260 21.37 -14.09 19.53
C LYS A 260 21.72 -12.60 19.50
N GLN A 261 22.07 -12.07 18.33
CA GLN A 261 22.33 -10.63 18.15
C GLN A 261 21.07 -9.81 18.41
N GLU A 262 19.92 -10.19 17.86
CA GLU A 262 18.66 -9.48 18.09
C GLU A 262 18.25 -9.47 19.57
N LEU A 263 18.49 -10.56 20.30
CA LEU A 263 18.28 -10.60 21.75
C LEU A 263 19.29 -9.72 22.49
N LEU A 264 20.56 -9.72 22.10
CA LEU A 264 21.55 -8.81 22.68
C LEU A 264 21.19 -7.35 22.41
N GLU A 265 20.73 -7.00 21.21
CA GLU A 265 20.25 -5.65 20.91
C GLU A 265 19.01 -5.28 21.72
N ARG A 266 18.10 -6.22 21.95
CA ARG A 266 16.86 -5.97 22.73
C ARG A 266 17.09 -5.88 24.24
N TYR A 267 18.03 -6.63 24.79
CA TYR A 267 18.20 -6.78 26.25
C TYR A 267 19.53 -6.22 26.77
N ALA A 268 20.49 -5.98 25.89
CA ALA A 268 21.79 -5.38 26.19
C ALA A 268 22.01 -4.16 25.27
N SER A 269 20.95 -3.46 24.88
CA SER A 269 21.11 -2.14 24.27
C SER A 269 21.87 -1.24 25.24
N GLU A 270 22.77 -0.41 24.71
CA GLU A 270 23.54 0.56 25.49
C GLU A 270 22.61 1.45 26.34
N THR A 271 21.39 1.70 25.86
CA THR A 271 20.36 2.44 26.59
C THR A 271 19.89 1.73 27.86
N LEU A 272 19.62 0.42 27.80
CA LEU A 272 19.16 -0.36 28.95
C LEU A 272 20.29 -0.61 29.94
N GLN A 273 21.54 -0.71 29.47
CA GLN A 273 22.71 -0.79 30.34
C GLN A 273 22.93 0.51 31.10
N ASN A 274 22.83 1.67 30.42
CA ASN A 274 22.92 2.98 31.07
C ASN A 274 21.78 3.19 32.07
N GLU A 275 20.54 2.82 31.72
CA GLU A 275 19.39 2.90 32.63
C GLU A 275 19.56 1.97 33.86
N ALA A 276 20.15 0.78 33.68
CA ALA A 276 20.45 -0.14 34.77
C ALA A 276 21.58 0.38 35.67
N GLU A 277 22.64 0.97 35.11
CA GLU A 277 23.72 1.60 35.86
C GLU A 277 23.22 2.83 36.64
N GLU A 278 22.40 3.68 36.01
CA GLU A 278 21.73 4.80 36.69
C GLU A 278 20.83 4.31 37.83
N ALA A 279 20.05 3.24 37.62
CA ALA A 279 19.21 2.65 38.66
C ALA A 279 20.05 2.04 39.79
N GLN A 280 21.17 1.39 39.49
CA GLN A 280 22.10 0.87 40.50
C GLN A 280 22.77 1.99 41.31
N ASP A 281 23.13 3.10 40.65
CA ASP A 281 23.68 4.29 41.28
C ASP A 281 22.66 4.94 42.24
N LEU A 282 21.40 4.99 41.83
CA LEU A 282 20.29 5.49 42.67
C LEU A 282 19.98 4.56 43.85
N LEU A 283 20.10 3.24 43.65
CA LEU A 283 19.89 2.22 44.69
C LEU A 283 21.11 2.02 45.60
N GLY A 284 22.26 2.63 45.28
CA GLY A 284 23.48 2.55 46.07
C GLY A 284 24.15 1.17 46.10
N VAL A 285 23.81 0.28 45.16
CA VAL A 285 24.32 -1.10 45.10
C VAL A 285 25.50 -1.16 44.13
N LYS A 286 26.58 -0.42 44.40
CA LYS A 286 27.85 -0.67 43.71
C LYS A 286 28.55 -1.82 44.40
N THR A 287 28.42 -3.03 43.87
CA THR A 287 29.24 -4.17 44.30
C THR A 287 30.68 -3.91 43.90
N THR A 288 31.52 -3.51 44.85
CA THR A 288 32.98 -3.56 44.72
C THR A 288 33.41 -5.02 44.66
N SER A 289 33.42 -5.64 43.47
CA SER A 289 34.13 -6.90 43.26
C SER A 289 35.55 -6.59 42.80
N GLU A 290 36.48 -6.69 43.74
CA GLU A 290 37.92 -6.77 43.46
C GLU A 290 38.25 -8.08 42.71
N SER A 291 39.16 -7.94 41.73
CA SER A 291 39.99 -8.97 41.06
C SER A 291 39.30 -10.05 40.21
#